data_AF-A0A662WIM0-F1
#
_entry.id   AF-A0A662WIM0-F1
#
_cell.length_a   1.000
_cell.length_b   1.000
_cell.length_c   1.000
_cell.angle_alpha   90.00
_cell.angle_beta   90.00
_cell.angle_gamma   90.00
#
_symmetry.space_group_name_H-M   'P 1'
#
loop_
_entity.id
_entity.type
_entity.pdbx_description
1 polymer ?
#
loop_
_entity_poly.entity_id
_entity_poly.type
_entity_poly.pdbx_seq_one_letter_code
_entity_poly.pdbx_strand_id
1 'polypeptide(L)'
;MASRKKLALTRVKELSPALCDKECNVKVIVLESNAKDEANASNNATLLVGDESGCVSLVLPKSAAVHVRPGDILQLAATQVVLKSNRIYLWGGKVERVGEFLLLFKESANMSTVTWAKDPKNPDVLVRSVGWWSVHASFMAKKQILMLFVVLFGADSWQEPWQETEARQLKKKEVGGFRQATFQ
;
A
#
# COMPACT_ATOMS: atom_id res chain seq x y z
N MET A 1 17.26 37.14 -8.64
CA MET A 1 16.76 36.26 -7.57
C MET A 1 16.10 35.05 -8.21
N ALA A 2 16.66 33.85 -8.05
CA ALA A 2 16.07 32.65 -8.64
C ALA A 2 14.79 32.28 -7.88
N SER A 3 13.66 32.26 -8.59
CA SER A 3 12.39 31.74 -8.07
C SER A 3 12.59 30.27 -7.69
N ARG A 4 12.60 29.96 -6.38
CA ARG A 4 12.54 28.57 -5.91
C ARG A 4 11.17 28.03 -6.30
N LYS A 5 11.10 27.30 -7.41
CA LYS A 5 9.93 26.47 -7.72
C LYS A 5 9.73 25.54 -6.53
N LYS A 6 8.60 25.69 -5.83
CA LYS A 6 8.21 24.79 -4.73
C LYS A 6 8.06 23.40 -5.33
N LEU A 7 8.98 22.50 -4.98
CA LEU A 7 8.94 21.13 -5.45
C LEU A 7 7.64 20.48 -4.97
N ALA A 8 6.90 19.87 -5.90
CA ALA A 8 5.70 19.13 -5.58
C ALA A 8 6.07 17.90 -4.72
N LEU A 9 5.43 17.77 -3.56
CA LEU A 9 5.65 16.65 -2.65
C LEU A 9 4.73 15.50 -3.04
N THR A 10 5.32 14.35 -3.33
CA THR A 10 4.63 13.08 -3.56
C THR A 10 4.22 12.50 -2.22
N ARG A 11 2.96 12.04 -2.11
CA ARG A 11 2.49 11.35 -0.90
C ARG A 11 2.96 9.90 -0.87
N VAL A 12 3.17 9.36 0.32
CA VAL A 12 3.68 7.98 0.47
C VAL A 12 2.77 6.94 -0.21
N LYS A 13 1.44 7.07 -0.10
CA LYS A 13 0.48 6.13 -0.74
C LYS A 13 0.54 6.10 -2.28
N GLU A 14 1.08 7.15 -2.89
CA GLU A 14 1.19 7.30 -4.34
C GLU A 14 2.48 6.65 -4.88
N LEU A 15 3.39 6.22 -4.00
CA LEU A 15 4.59 5.50 -4.38
C LEU A 15 4.22 4.16 -5.02
N SER A 16 4.75 3.93 -6.21
CA SER A 16 4.53 2.71 -6.98
C SER A 16 5.72 2.46 -7.91
N PRO A 17 5.86 1.24 -8.47
CA PRO A 17 6.91 0.94 -9.43
C PRO A 17 6.89 1.84 -10.68
N ALA A 18 5.74 2.43 -11.02
CA ALA A 18 5.62 3.38 -12.13
C ALA A 18 6.43 4.68 -11.90
N LEU A 19 6.90 4.92 -10.67
CA LEU A 19 7.78 6.04 -10.34
C LEU A 19 9.27 5.66 -10.33
N CYS A 20 9.66 4.42 -10.67
CA CYS A 20 11.06 4.01 -10.68
C CYS A 20 11.91 4.82 -11.67
N ASP A 21 11.33 5.28 -12.78
CA ASP A 21 12.04 6.07 -13.81
C ASP A 21 12.09 7.57 -13.49
N LYS A 22 11.57 8.00 -12.32
CA LYS A 22 11.44 9.41 -11.97
C LYS A 22 11.96 9.68 -10.56
N GLU A 23 12.50 10.87 -10.40
CA GLU A 23 12.82 11.40 -9.08
C GLU A 23 11.55 11.93 -8.40
N CYS A 24 11.41 11.66 -7.11
CA CYS A 24 10.31 12.14 -6.30
C CYS A 24 10.83 12.97 -5.12
N ASN A 25 9.97 13.84 -4.59
CA ASN A 25 10.26 14.62 -3.40
C ASN A 25 9.23 14.24 -2.35
N VAL A 26 9.66 13.84 -1.17
CA VAL A 26 8.78 13.30 -0.14
C VAL A 26 9.13 13.93 1.20
N LYS A 27 8.12 14.28 2.00
CA LYS A 27 8.31 14.75 3.37
C LYS A 27 7.70 13.72 4.31
N VAL A 28 8.51 13.19 5.22
CA VAL A 28 8.15 12.03 6.05
C VAL A 28 8.66 12.19 7.47
N ILE A 29 8.00 11.53 8.41
CA ILE A 29 8.49 11.35 9.78
C ILE A 29 9.09 9.97 9.92
N VAL A 30 10.18 9.88 10.67
CA VAL A 30 10.87 8.62 10.98
C VAL A 30 10.14 7.92 12.10
N LEU A 31 9.74 6.67 11.87
CA LEU A 31 9.05 5.82 12.84
C LEU A 31 10.05 4.88 13.52
N GLU A 32 10.89 4.23 12.71
CA GLU A 32 11.88 3.25 13.19
C GLU A 32 13.19 3.35 12.41
N SER A 33 14.29 2.91 13.01
CA SER A 33 15.62 2.90 12.39
C SER A 33 16.45 1.73 12.90
N ASN A 34 17.05 0.96 12.00
CA ASN A 34 18.00 -0.10 12.34
C ASN A 34 19.47 0.38 12.30
N ALA A 35 19.73 1.68 12.21
CA ALA A 35 21.09 2.21 12.04
C ALA A 35 22.02 1.90 13.23
N LYS A 36 21.45 1.74 14.42
CA LYS A 36 22.17 1.43 15.67
C LYS A 36 22.17 -0.07 16.00
N ASP A 37 21.64 -0.89 15.11
CA ASP A 37 21.70 -2.33 15.26
C ASP A 37 23.13 -2.80 14.97
N GLU A 38 23.81 -3.27 16.03
CA GLU A 38 25.17 -3.82 15.94
C GLU A 38 25.20 -5.16 15.20
N ALA A 39 24.08 -5.89 15.16
CA ALA A 39 23.96 -7.13 14.39
C ALA A 39 23.88 -6.88 12.87
N ASN A 40 23.56 -5.65 12.46
CA ASN A 40 23.48 -5.28 11.05
C ASN A 40 24.86 -4.90 10.50
N ALA A 41 25.53 -5.86 9.86
CA ALA A 41 26.81 -5.69 9.17
C ALA A 41 26.73 -4.91 7.83
N SER A 42 25.53 -4.53 7.38
CA SER A 42 25.34 -3.77 6.15
C SER A 42 25.88 -2.34 6.27
N ASN A 43 26.51 -1.84 5.20
CA ASN A 43 26.87 -0.42 5.05
C ASN A 43 25.65 0.52 4.94
N ASN A 44 24.46 -0.06 4.77
CA ASN A 44 23.20 0.66 4.66
C ASN A 44 22.28 0.31 5.83
N ALA A 45 21.58 1.33 6.31
CA ALA A 45 20.50 1.21 7.28
C ALA A 45 19.15 1.41 6.59
N THR A 46 18.14 0.72 7.12
CA THR A 46 16.74 0.86 6.72
C THR A 46 15.98 1.57 7.82
N LEU A 47 15.25 2.60 7.42
CA LEU A 47 14.36 3.37 8.28
C LEU A 47 12.92 3.15 7.81
N LEU A 48 11.99 3.01 8.75
CA LEU A 48 10.57 3.11 8.44
C LEU A 48 10.17 4.58 8.53
N VAL A 49 9.65 5.13 7.45
CA VAL A 49 9.26 6.54 7.37
C VAL A 49 7.83 6.66 6.85
N GLY A 50 7.09 7.69 7.26
CA GLY A 50 5.68 7.84 6.84
C GLY A 50 5.14 9.25 6.83
N ASP A 51 3.94 9.40 6.27
CA ASP A 51 3.09 10.59 6.29
C ASP A 51 1.65 10.16 6.58
N GLU A 52 0.70 11.09 6.60
CA GLU A 52 -0.73 10.82 6.86
C GLU A 52 -1.34 9.77 5.91
N SER A 53 -0.70 9.53 4.77
CA SER A 53 -1.19 8.66 3.71
C SER A 53 -0.68 7.22 3.84
N GLY A 54 0.47 7.01 4.47
CA GLY A 54 1.06 5.69 4.65
C GLY A 54 2.50 5.73 5.15
N CYS A 55 3.16 4.57 5.16
CA CYS A 55 4.59 4.45 5.45
C CYS A 55 5.33 3.65 4.37
N VAL A 56 6.64 3.81 4.29
CA VAL A 56 7.54 3.15 3.32
C VAL A 56 8.93 3.00 3.92
N SER A 57 9.67 2.00 3.48
CA SER A 57 11.08 1.83 3.87
C SER A 57 11.97 2.79 3.10
N LEU A 58 12.78 3.57 3.82
CA LEU A 58 13.85 4.41 3.30
C LEU A 58 15.19 3.77 3.63
N VAL A 59 16.08 3.70 2.65
CA VAL A 59 17.42 3.14 2.85
C VAL A 59 18.47 4.23 2.69
N LEU A 60 19.34 4.35 3.68
CA LEU A 60 20.40 5.36 3.75
C LEU A 60 21.75 4.70 4.09
N PRO A 61 22.88 5.33 3.72
CA PRO A 61 24.18 4.95 4.25
C PRO A 61 24.18 5.01 5.79
N LYS A 62 24.76 4.00 6.44
CA LYS A 62 24.77 3.88 7.92
C LYS A 62 25.39 5.12 8.58
N SER A 63 26.40 5.72 7.95
CA SER A 63 27.04 6.98 8.38
C SER A 63 26.09 8.18 8.44
N ALA A 64 25.09 8.25 7.55
CA ALA A 64 24.06 9.27 7.60
C ALA A 64 22.94 8.87 8.58
N ALA A 65 22.51 7.61 8.51
CA ALA A 65 21.37 7.10 9.27
C ALA A 65 21.58 7.10 10.79
N VAL A 66 22.82 6.97 11.28
CA VAL A 66 23.13 6.99 12.73
C VAL A 66 22.73 8.31 13.41
N HIS A 67 22.65 9.40 12.63
CA HIS A 67 22.27 10.74 13.10
C HIS A 67 20.76 10.96 13.10
N VAL A 68 19.98 10.07 12.46
CA VAL A 68 18.52 10.17 12.36
C VAL A 68 17.87 9.43 13.53
N ARG A 69 16.88 10.06 14.15
CA ARG A 69 16.14 9.50 15.29
C ARG A 69 14.66 9.31 14.94
N PRO A 70 13.98 8.31 15.53
CA PRO A 70 12.52 8.25 15.53
C PRO A 70 11.93 9.59 16.00
N GLY A 71 10.91 10.06 15.29
CA GLY A 71 10.31 11.38 15.48
C GLY A 71 10.89 12.48 14.59
N ASP A 72 12.08 12.31 13.99
CA ASP A 72 12.62 13.31 13.06
C ASP A 72 11.76 13.45 11.81
N ILE A 73 11.57 14.68 11.35
CA ILE A 73 10.92 14.98 10.07
C ILE A 73 12.00 15.21 9.02
N LEU A 74 11.99 14.34 8.01
CA LEU A 74 12.90 14.38 6.88
C LEU A 74 12.21 14.94 5.65
N GLN A 75 12.92 15.81 4.94
CA GLN A 75 12.59 16.22 3.58
C GLN A 75 13.57 15.55 2.62
N LEU A 76 13.04 14.65 1.81
CA LEU A 76 13.75 13.94 0.76
C LEU A 76 13.54 14.68 -0.55
N ALA A 77 14.64 15.08 -1.20
CA ALA A 77 14.61 15.69 -2.51
C ALA A 77 15.37 14.82 -3.52
N ALA A 78 14.83 14.70 -4.74
CA ALA A 78 15.41 13.86 -5.79
C ALA A 78 15.64 12.41 -5.33
N THR A 79 14.73 11.84 -4.53
CA THR A 79 14.82 10.44 -4.08
C THR A 79 14.19 9.51 -5.11
N GLN A 80 14.70 8.30 -5.24
CA GLN A 80 14.24 7.32 -6.21
C GLN A 80 13.42 6.24 -5.54
N VAL A 81 12.35 5.81 -6.22
CA VAL A 81 11.63 4.59 -5.86
C VAL A 81 12.35 3.42 -6.51
N VAL A 82 12.74 2.43 -5.72
CA VAL A 82 13.42 1.25 -6.25
C VAL A 82 12.58 0.01 -5.98
N LEU A 83 12.45 -0.84 -6.98
CA LEU A 83 11.79 -2.14 -6.89
C LEU A 83 12.83 -3.25 -6.72
N LYS A 84 12.77 -3.98 -5.61
CA LYS A 84 13.60 -5.18 -5.36
C LYS A 84 12.76 -6.27 -4.74
N SER A 85 12.92 -7.50 -5.24
CA SER A 85 12.16 -8.65 -4.75
C SER A 85 10.64 -8.37 -4.70
N ASN A 86 10.13 -7.71 -5.74
CA ASN A 86 8.73 -7.32 -5.89
C ASN A 86 8.20 -6.34 -4.82
N ARG A 87 9.06 -5.65 -4.09
CA ARG A 87 8.71 -4.64 -3.08
C ARG A 87 9.40 -3.32 -3.39
N ILE A 88 8.76 -2.22 -3.01
CA ILE A 88 9.31 -0.88 -3.23
C ILE A 88 9.96 -0.32 -1.96
N TYR A 89 11.00 0.48 -2.15
CA TYR A 89 11.68 1.26 -1.11
C TYR A 89 12.20 2.57 -1.71
N LEU A 90 12.46 3.54 -0.84
CA LEU A 90 13.12 4.79 -1.20
C LEU A 90 14.64 4.65 -1.06
N TRP A 91 15.37 5.14 -2.05
CA TRP A 91 16.83 5.12 -2.07
C TRP A 91 17.39 6.40 -2.70
N GLY A 92 18.51 6.87 -2.16
CA GLY A 92 19.25 8.00 -2.69
C GLY A 92 18.52 9.35 -2.55
N GLY A 93 19.04 10.35 -3.25
CA GLY A 93 18.60 11.73 -3.14
C GLY A 93 19.24 12.51 -1.99
N LYS A 94 18.80 13.75 -1.82
CA LYS A 94 19.20 14.62 -0.71
C LYS A 94 18.25 14.44 0.47
N VAL A 95 18.81 14.23 1.65
CA VAL A 95 18.06 14.11 2.91
C VAL A 95 18.36 15.31 3.78
N GLU A 96 17.33 16.05 4.17
CA GLU A 96 17.44 17.14 5.13
C GLU A 96 16.50 16.91 6.31
N ARG A 97 17.00 17.05 7.54
CA ARG A 97 16.15 17.11 8.72
C ARG A 97 15.55 18.51 8.81
N VAL A 98 14.22 18.61 8.79
CA VAL A 98 13.48 19.88 8.73
C VAL A 98 12.57 20.12 9.95
N GLY A 99 12.54 19.18 10.90
CA GLY A 99 11.76 19.30 12.13
C GLY A 99 11.70 17.98 12.89
N GLU A 100 10.76 17.88 13.83
CA GLU A 100 10.51 16.70 14.65
C GLU A 100 9.05 16.68 15.17
N PHE A 101 8.54 15.46 15.45
CA PHE A 101 7.27 15.10 16.12
C PHE A 101 5.94 15.53 15.46
N LEU A 102 5.87 16.72 14.89
CA LEU A 102 4.61 17.36 14.47
C LEU A 102 4.16 17.01 13.05
N LEU A 103 4.40 15.76 12.59
CA LEU A 103 3.88 15.27 11.31
C LEU A 103 2.99 14.05 11.55
N LEU A 104 1.75 14.13 11.09
CA LEU A 104 0.82 13.00 11.13
C LEU A 104 1.34 11.85 10.26
N PHE A 105 1.16 10.62 10.72
CA PHE A 105 1.56 9.43 10.01
C PHE A 105 0.54 8.30 10.10
N LYS A 106 0.56 7.39 9.11
CA LYS A 106 -0.27 6.19 9.08
C LYS A 106 0.57 4.94 8.82
N GLU A 107 0.82 4.17 9.86
CA GLU A 107 1.65 2.96 9.77
C GLU A 107 0.90 1.77 9.15
N SER A 108 -0.42 1.70 9.30
CA SER A 108 -1.23 0.58 8.79
C SER A 108 -1.21 0.43 7.27
N ALA A 109 -0.74 1.45 6.54
CA ALA A 109 -0.64 1.48 5.08
C ALA A 109 0.84 1.48 4.66
N ASN A 110 1.51 0.33 4.85
CA ASN A 110 2.92 0.19 4.54
C ASN A 110 3.17 -0.22 3.08
N MET A 111 3.67 0.72 2.29
CA MET A 111 3.96 0.57 0.86
C MET A 111 5.12 -0.38 0.55
N SER A 112 6.07 -0.59 1.48
CA SER A 112 7.14 -1.59 1.28
C SER A 112 6.67 -3.02 1.57
N THR A 113 5.54 -3.18 2.27
CA THR A 113 4.90 -4.50 2.46
C THR A 113 4.05 -4.93 1.26
N VAL A 114 3.72 -4.01 0.36
CA VAL A 114 2.97 -4.31 -0.86
C VAL A 114 3.87 -5.06 -1.84
N THR A 115 3.41 -6.25 -2.24
CA THR A 115 4.05 -7.03 -3.30
C THR A 115 3.49 -6.62 -4.66
N TRP A 116 4.35 -6.42 -5.64
CA TRP A 116 4.00 -6.04 -7.00
C TRP A 116 4.19 -7.24 -7.94
N ALA A 117 3.25 -7.43 -8.86
CA ALA A 117 3.30 -8.51 -9.85
C ALA A 117 2.99 -7.94 -11.23
N LYS A 118 3.51 -8.59 -12.28
CA LYS A 118 3.15 -8.26 -13.66
C LYS A 118 1.66 -8.53 -13.88
N ASP A 119 0.97 -7.61 -14.54
CA ASP A 119 -0.43 -7.82 -14.90
C ASP A 119 -0.53 -8.96 -15.91
N PRO A 120 -1.35 -10.00 -15.67
CA PRO A 120 -1.58 -11.07 -16.64
C PRO A 120 -2.11 -10.57 -17.99
N LYS A 121 -2.80 -9.42 -18.02
CA LYS A 121 -3.33 -8.81 -19.24
C LYS A 121 -2.31 -7.91 -19.94
N ASN A 122 -1.34 -7.40 -19.19
CA ASN A 122 -0.30 -6.52 -19.71
C ASN A 122 1.02 -6.72 -18.94
N PRO A 123 1.92 -7.60 -19.41
CA PRO A 123 3.16 -7.92 -18.70
C PRO A 123 4.11 -6.75 -18.46
N ASP A 124 3.91 -5.62 -19.15
CA ASP A 124 4.72 -4.40 -19.01
C ASP A 124 4.27 -3.53 -17.83
N VAL A 125 3.08 -3.80 -17.26
CA VAL A 125 2.54 -3.06 -16.13
C VAL A 125 2.64 -3.89 -14.86
N LEU A 126 3.14 -3.26 -13.79
CA LEU A 126 3.14 -3.84 -12.46
C LEU A 126 1.91 -3.39 -11.68
N VAL A 127 1.13 -4.36 -11.22
CA VAL A 127 -0.06 -4.16 -10.39
C VAL A 127 0.19 -4.69 -8.98
N ARG A 128 -0.57 -4.18 -8.00
CA ARG A 128 -0.51 -4.68 -6.64
C ARG A 128 -0.97 -6.14 -6.65
N SER A 129 -0.10 -7.04 -6.17
CA SER A 129 -0.46 -8.42 -5.92
C SER A 129 -1.36 -8.47 -4.69
N VAL A 130 -2.66 -8.34 -4.93
CA VAL A 130 -3.67 -8.77 -3.95
C VAL A 130 -3.48 -10.28 -3.84
N GLY A 131 -2.88 -10.72 -2.74
CA GLY A 131 -2.51 -12.11 -2.56
C GLY A 131 -3.68 -13.01 -2.91
N TRP A 132 -3.49 -13.88 -3.91
CA TRP A 132 -4.48 -14.90 -4.28
C TRP A 132 -4.86 -15.77 -3.08
N TRP A 133 -4.01 -15.82 -2.05
CA TRP A 133 -4.25 -16.39 -0.72
C TRP A 133 -5.47 -15.80 -0.02
N SER A 134 -5.83 -14.53 -0.20
CA SER A 134 -7.05 -13.97 0.42
C SER A 134 -8.32 -14.46 -0.29
N VAL A 135 -8.24 -14.70 -1.60
CA VAL A 135 -9.34 -15.25 -2.41
C VAL A 135 -9.43 -16.77 -2.19
N HIS A 136 -8.29 -17.46 -2.16
CA HIS A 136 -8.20 -18.89 -1.86
C HIS A 136 -8.53 -19.22 -0.40
N ALA A 137 -8.19 -18.38 0.58
CA ALA A 137 -8.58 -18.59 1.98
C ALA A 137 -10.10 -18.48 2.13
N SER A 138 -10.74 -17.53 1.44
CA SER A 138 -12.20 -17.44 1.40
C SER A 138 -12.83 -18.63 0.67
N PHE A 139 -12.20 -19.12 -0.41
CA PHE A 139 -12.66 -20.29 -1.16
C PHE A 139 -12.44 -21.62 -0.40
N MET A 140 -11.32 -21.76 0.30
CA MET A 140 -10.95 -22.89 1.16
C MET A 140 -11.83 -22.93 2.41
N ALA A 141 -12.07 -21.80 3.08
CA ALA A 141 -13.01 -21.72 4.19
C ALA A 141 -14.42 -22.11 3.77
N LYS A 142 -14.87 -21.67 2.58
CA LYS A 142 -16.16 -22.09 2.02
C LYS A 142 -16.20 -23.59 1.71
N LYS A 143 -15.14 -24.17 1.14
CA LYS A 143 -15.04 -25.62 0.88
C LYS A 143 -14.98 -26.46 2.15
N GLN A 144 -14.29 -25.99 3.18
CA GLN A 144 -14.15 -26.71 4.45
C GLN A 144 -15.46 -26.67 5.25
N ILE A 145 -16.18 -25.55 5.24
CA ILE A 145 -17.54 -25.45 5.78
C ILE A 145 -18.50 -26.37 5.01
N LEU A 146 -18.43 -26.39 3.67
CA LEU A 146 -19.27 -27.26 2.84
C LEU A 146 -18.99 -28.75 3.12
N MET A 147 -17.71 -29.14 3.25
CA MET A 147 -17.34 -30.52 3.62
C MET A 147 -17.83 -30.88 5.03
N LEU A 148 -17.70 -29.98 6.02
CA LEU A 148 -18.23 -30.23 7.37
C LEU A 148 -19.76 -30.41 7.34
N PHE A 149 -20.46 -29.61 6.54
CA PHE A 149 -21.93 -29.68 6.42
C PHE A 149 -22.38 -30.98 5.73
N VAL A 150 -21.71 -31.40 4.67
CA VAL A 150 -22.02 -32.66 3.97
C VAL A 150 -21.77 -33.88 4.87
N VAL A 151 -20.72 -33.85 5.69
CA VAL A 151 -20.42 -34.93 6.65
C VAL A 151 -21.43 -34.98 7.80
N LEU A 152 -21.93 -33.82 8.26
CA LEU A 152 -22.85 -33.76 9.41
C LEU A 152 -24.32 -33.93 9.04
N PHE A 153 -24.74 -33.51 7.84
CA PHE A 153 -26.17 -33.40 7.47
C PHE A 153 -26.54 -34.12 6.17
N GLY A 154 -25.58 -34.72 5.46
CA GLY A 154 -25.80 -35.36 4.17
C GLY A 154 -25.97 -34.36 3.01
N ALA A 155 -25.56 -34.77 1.80
CA ALA A 155 -25.47 -33.89 0.63
C ALA A 155 -26.81 -33.27 0.18
N ASP A 156 -27.93 -33.94 0.47
CA ASP A 156 -29.27 -33.54 0.02
C ASP A 156 -29.95 -32.49 0.93
N SER A 157 -29.31 -32.12 2.06
CA SER A 157 -29.85 -31.16 3.03
C SER A 157 -29.45 -29.71 2.73
N TRP A 158 -28.60 -29.46 1.73
CA TRP A 158 -28.10 -28.13 1.40
C TRP A 158 -29.03 -27.41 0.41
N GLN A 159 -29.92 -26.56 0.90
CA GLN A 159 -30.56 -25.52 0.09
C GLN A 159 -29.65 -24.29 0.08
N GLU A 160 -29.18 -23.88 -1.11
CA GLU A 160 -28.37 -22.67 -1.26
C GLU A 160 -29.15 -21.43 -0.76
N PRO A 161 -28.64 -20.69 0.24
CA PRO A 161 -29.35 -19.52 0.78
C PRO A 161 -29.42 -18.32 -0.18
N TRP A 162 -28.83 -18.41 -1.37
CA TRP A 162 -28.52 -17.25 -2.22
C TRP A 162 -29.51 -17.01 -3.36
N GLN A 163 -30.47 -17.90 -3.61
CA GLN A 163 -31.53 -17.65 -4.59
C GLN A 163 -32.54 -16.57 -4.12
N GLU A 164 -32.74 -16.41 -2.81
CA GLU A 164 -33.76 -15.48 -2.28
C GLU A 164 -33.24 -14.02 -2.14
N THR A 165 -31.92 -13.85 -2.02
CA THR A 165 -31.27 -12.53 -1.94
C THR A 165 -31.16 -11.82 -3.28
N GLU A 166 -30.95 -12.55 -4.38
CA GLU A 166 -30.89 -11.95 -5.72
C GLU A 166 -32.29 -11.56 -6.22
N ALA A 167 -33.32 -12.34 -5.88
CA ALA A 167 -34.71 -12.02 -6.17
C ALA A 167 -35.18 -10.73 -5.46
N ARG A 168 -34.72 -10.45 -4.22
CA ARG A 168 -35.01 -9.17 -3.53
C ARG A 168 -34.27 -7.96 -4.12
N GLN A 169 -33.08 -8.16 -4.71
CA GLN A 169 -32.31 -7.08 -5.32
C GLN A 169 -32.80 -6.74 -6.74
N LEU A 170 -33.23 -7.74 -7.52
CA LEU A 170 -33.88 -7.53 -8.82
C LEU A 170 -35.24 -6.84 -8.69
N LYS A 171 -36.05 -7.19 -7.68
CA LYS A 171 -37.32 -6.51 -7.40
C LYS A 171 -37.15 -5.05 -6.94
N LYS A 172 -36.01 -4.70 -6.35
CA LYS A 172 -35.67 -3.31 -5.97
C LYS A 172 -35.21 -2.46 -7.16
N LYS A 173 -34.73 -3.06 -8.24
CA LYS A 173 -34.34 -2.34 -9.47
C LYS A 173 -35.52 -2.03 -10.39
N GLU A 174 -36.60 -2.82 -10.36
CA GLU A 174 -37.80 -2.54 -11.17
C GLU A 174 -38.77 -1.52 -10.55
N VAL A 175 -38.67 -1.23 -9.25
CA VAL A 175 -39.51 -0.20 -8.58
C VAL A 175 -38.84 1.19 -8.57
N GLY A 176 -37.59 1.30 -9.03
CA GLY A 176 -36.90 2.57 -9.27
C GLY A 176 -37.28 3.21 -10.60
N GLY A 177 -38.59 3.32 -10.85
CA GLY A 177 -39.15 3.92 -12.05
C GLY A 177 -38.67 5.37 -12.24
N PHE A 178 -38.09 5.61 -13.41
CA PHE A 178 -38.61 6.58 -14.37
C PHE A 178 -39.11 7.91 -13.77
N ARG A 179 -38.27 8.93 -13.80
CA ARG A 179 -38.72 10.30 -14.03
C ARG A 179 -37.87 10.95 -15.11
N GLN A 180 -38.40 10.91 -16.33
CA GLN A 180 -38.14 11.92 -17.34
C GLN A 180 -38.50 13.28 -16.74
N ALA A 181 -37.56 14.22 -16.76
CA ALA A 181 -37.86 15.63 -16.63
C ALA A 181 -38.04 16.18 -18.06
N THR A 182 -39.29 16.44 -18.45
CA THR A 182 -39.65 17.26 -19.60
C THR A 182 -40.14 18.62 -19.11
N PHE A 183 -39.53 19.65 -19.71
CA PHE A 183 -39.84 21.08 -19.82
C PHE A 183 -41.17 21.64 -19.28
N GLN A 184 -41.04 22.78 -18.58
CA GLN A 184 -41.57 24.06 -19.07
C GLN A 184 -40.48 25.13 -19.00
#